data_AF-A0A2M7R4Z4-F1
#
_entry.id   AF-A0A2M7R4Z4-F1
#
_cell.length_a   1.000
_cell.length_b   1.000
_cell.length_c   1.000
_cell.angle_alpha   90.00
_cell.angle_beta   90.00
_cell.angle_gamma   90.00
#
_symmetry.space_group_name_H-M   'P 1'
#
loop_
_entity.id
_entity.type
_entity.pdbx_description
1 polymer ?
#
loop_
_entity_poly.entity_id
_entity_poly.type
_entity_poly.pdbx_seq_one_letter_code
_entity_poly.pdbx_strand_id
1 'polypeptide(L)' 'MKLFIEPNDVLMFRDGRPFAGGDDHFARGIFPPSPATIYGALRS' A
#
# COMPACT_ATOMS: atom_id res chain seq x y z
N MET A 1 5.40 23.22 0.23
CA MET A 1 5.41 22.41 1.47
C MET A 1 5.94 21.03 1.10
N LYS A 2 6.93 20.50 1.83
CA LYS A 2 7.48 19.16 1.62
C LYS A 2 7.06 18.29 2.80
N LEU A 3 6.42 17.16 2.53
CA LEU A 3 6.04 16.19 3.55
C LEU A 3 7.00 14.99 3.47
N PHE A 4 7.52 14.57 4.62
CA PHE A 4 8.30 13.35 4.76
C PHE A 4 7.42 12.31 5.46
N ILE A 5 7.35 11.11 4.91
CA ILE A 5 6.55 10.01 5.45
C ILE A 5 7.54 8.92 5.86
N GLU A 6 7.70 8.73 7.16
CA GLU A 6 8.56 7.70 7.74
C GLU A 6 7.70 6.51 8.17
N PRO A 7 7.92 5.31 7.61
CA PRO A 7 7.22 4.13 8.04
C PRO A 7 7.78 3.64 9.39
N ASN A 8 6.90 3.45 10.38
CA ASN A 8 7.30 2.86 11.68
C ASN A 8 7.65 1.36 11.58
N ASP A 9 7.20 0.69 10.51
CA ASP A 9 7.45 -0.72 10.20
C ASP A 9 7.18 -0.97 8.71
N VAL A 10 7.24 -2.22 8.27
CA VAL A 10 6.98 -2.65 6.90
C VAL A 10 5.55 -2.28 6.48
N LEU A 11 5.45 -1.51 5.39
CA LEU A 11 4.19 -1.20 4.74
C LEU A 11 3.91 -2.17 3.59
N MET A 12 2.65 -2.54 3.43
CA MET A 12 2.18 -3.43 2.36
C MET A 12 1.32 -2.68 1.36
N PHE A 13 1.86 -2.43 0.17
CA PHE A 13 1.12 -1.84 -0.95
C PHE A 13 0.70 -2.96 -1.89
N ARG A 14 -0.57 -3.39 -1.80
CA ARG A 14 -1.06 -4.54 -2.55
C ARG A 14 -1.14 -4.28 -4.05
N ASP A 15 -0.97 -5.36 -4.82
CA ASP A 15 -1.47 -5.40 -6.18
C ASP A 15 -3.01 -5.50 -6.20
N GLY A 16 -3.63 -5.25 -7.35
CA GLY A 16 -5.09 -5.28 -7.50
C GLY A 16 -5.70 -6.68 -7.46
N ARG A 17 -4.95 -7.71 -7.01
CA ARG A 17 -5.43 -9.09 -6.97
C ARG A 17 -6.19 -9.37 -5.67
N PRO A 18 -7.10 -10.37 -5.67
CA PRO A 18 -7.71 -10.89 -4.46
C PRO A 18 -6.65 -11.31 -3.42
N PHE A 19 -6.98 -11.11 -2.15
CA PHE A 19 -6.16 -11.53 -1.00
C PHE A 19 -7.10 -11.66 0.19
N ALA A 20 -8.06 -12.57 0.05
CA ALA A 20 -8.91 -13.05 1.12
C ALA A 20 -8.31 -14.34 1.70
N GLY A 21 -8.71 -14.69 2.93
CA GLY A 21 -8.30 -15.97 3.53
C GLY A 21 -8.80 -17.14 2.70
N GLY A 22 -7.90 -18.06 2.32
CA GLY A 22 -8.22 -19.20 1.47
C GLY A 22 -8.06 -18.95 -0.03
N ASP A 23 -7.67 -17.75 -0.46
CA ASP A 23 -7.27 -17.50 -1.85
C ASP A 23 -5.89 -18.10 -2.16
N ASP A 24 -5.71 -18.60 -3.38
CA ASP A 24 -4.41 -19.11 -3.88
C ASP A 24 -3.40 -17.99 -4.21
N HIS A 25 -3.81 -16.73 -4.04
CA HIS A 25 -2.99 -15.56 -4.37
C HIS A 25 -2.16 -15.10 -3.15
N PHE A 26 -0.86 -14.95 -3.37
CA PHE A 26 0.01 -14.31 -2.38
C PHE A 26 -0.11 -12.79 -2.41
N ALA A 27 -0.14 -12.17 -1.23
CA ALA A 27 0.08 -10.74 -1.08
C ALA A 27 1.49 -10.38 -1.56
N ARG A 28 1.56 -9.58 -2.64
CA ARG A 28 2.83 -9.04 -3.15
C ARG A 28 2.83 -7.52 -3.08
N GLY A 29 3.88 -6.97 -2.47
CA GLY A 29 4.07 -5.53 -2.33
C GLY A 29 4.52 -4.89 -3.64
N ILE A 30 3.96 -3.73 -3.97
CA ILE A 30 4.40 -2.87 -5.07
C ILE A 30 5.02 -1.61 -4.50
N PHE A 31 6.27 -1.36 -4.86
CA PHE A 31 6.95 -0.10 -4.54
C PHE A 31 7.53 0.52 -5.82
N PRO A 32 7.39 1.84 -6.04
CA PRO A 32 6.72 2.82 -5.18
C PRO A 32 5.18 2.65 -5.16
N PRO A 33 4.47 3.08 -4.09
CA PRO A 33 3.02 3.04 -4.07
C PRO A 33 2.43 3.97 -5.14
N SER A 34 1.19 3.68 -5.55
CA SER A 34 0.44 4.59 -6.41
C SER A 34 0.29 5.97 -5.73
N PRO A 35 0.42 7.08 -6.47
CA PRO A 35 0.12 8.42 -5.93
C PRO A 35 -1.27 8.52 -5.28
N ALA A 36 -2.24 7.75 -5.79
CA ALA A 36 -3.59 7.69 -5.22
C ALA A 36 -3.61 7.10 -3.79
N THR A 37 -2.69 6.20 -3.46
CA THR A 37 -2.54 5.65 -2.10
C THR A 37 -2.12 6.74 -1.12
N ILE A 38 -1.14 7.57 -1.49
CA ILE A 38 -0.66 8.67 -0.64
C ILE A 38 -1.73 9.76 -0.52
N TYR A 39 -2.35 10.16 -1.64
CA TYR A 39 -3.46 11.13 -1.60
C TYR A 39 -4.63 10.61 -0.74
N GLY A 40 -4.96 9.33 -0.86
CA GLY A 40 -5.94 8.63 -0.04
C GLY A 40 -5.61 8.71 1.44
N ALA A 41 -4.39 8.33 1.84
CA ALA A 41 -3.96 8.35 3.23
C ALA A 41 -3.98 9.75 3.87
N LEU A 42 -3.71 10.81 3.08
CA LEU A 42 -3.74 12.20 3.58
C LEU A 42 -5.16 12.78 3.71
N ARG A 43 -6.14 12.24 2.97
CA ARG A 43 -7.54 12.76 2.97
C ARG A 43 -8.51 11.95 3.85
N SER A 44 -8.12 10.74 4.26
CA SER A 44 -8.94 9.81 5.05
C SER A 44 -9.08 10.26 6.49
#